data_AF-A0A8S1EN52-F1
#
_entry.id   AF-A0A8S1EN52-F1
#
_cell.length_a   1.000
_cell.length_b   1.000
_cell.length_c   1.000
_cell.angle_alpha   90.00
_cell.angle_beta   90.00
_cell.angle_gamma   90.00
#
_symmetry.space_group_name_H-M   'P 1'
#
loop_
_entity.id
_entity.type
_entity.pdbx_description
1 polymer ?
#
loop_
_entity_poly.entity_id
_entity_poly.type
_entity_poly.pdbx_seq_one_letter_code
_entity_poly.pdbx_strand_id
1 'polypeptide(L)'
;MLPDLSPHLHTKECNLLIEFLQRCHAEKTIGKMFGQCAYWDEAVWQCTKKERIWRRDNNPPYKRRIVELRNLPESYWTPALHKLKEEGFLRPDADRNGCKI
;
A
#
# COMPACT_ATOMS: atom_id res chain seq x y z
N MET A 1 -4.33 10.95 -13.06
CA MET A 1 -4.16 9.55 -13.50
C MET A 1 -4.35 8.63 -12.32
N LEU A 2 -5.13 7.56 -12.50
CA LEU A 2 -5.26 6.48 -11.52
C LEU A 2 -3.91 5.72 -11.44
N PRO A 3 -3.39 5.40 -10.25
CA PRO A 3 -2.20 4.57 -10.14
C PRO A 3 -2.49 3.14 -10.63
N ASP A 4 -1.54 2.52 -11.33
CA ASP A 4 -1.57 1.08 -11.60
C ASP A 4 -1.46 0.34 -10.26
N LEU A 5 -2.46 -0.49 -9.95
CA LEU A 5 -2.57 -1.23 -8.68
C LEU A 5 -1.97 -2.64 -8.75
N SER A 6 -1.11 -2.90 -9.73
CA SER A 6 -0.42 -4.19 -9.84
C SER A 6 0.41 -4.48 -8.58
N PRO A 7 0.29 -5.67 -7.95
CA PRO A 7 0.88 -5.94 -6.63
C PRO A 7 2.40 -5.75 -6.54
N HIS A 8 3.13 -5.97 -7.63
CA HIS A 8 4.59 -5.83 -7.66
C HIS A 8 5.07 -4.37 -7.65
N LEU A 9 4.17 -3.40 -7.84
CA LEU A 9 4.53 -1.98 -7.89
C LEU A 9 4.53 -1.31 -6.52
N HIS A 10 3.85 -1.90 -5.54
CA HIS A 10 3.57 -1.29 -4.23
C HIS A 10 4.25 -2.01 -3.06
N THR A 11 4.39 -1.28 -1.97
CA THR A 11 4.78 -1.78 -0.65
C THR A 11 3.75 -2.76 -0.12
N LYS A 12 4.16 -3.67 0.77
CA LYS A 12 3.28 -4.70 1.35
C LYS A 12 2.06 -4.11 2.05
N GLU A 13 2.25 -3.00 2.74
CA GLU A 13 1.21 -2.29 3.48
C GLU A 13 0.13 -1.76 2.51
N CYS A 14 0.54 -1.14 1.40
CA CYS A 14 -0.43 -0.70 0.39
C CYS A 14 -1.05 -1.88 -0.38
N ASN A 15 -0.30 -2.95 -0.63
CA ASN A 15 -0.85 -4.16 -1.27
C ASN A 15 -1.96 -4.81 -0.44
N LEU A 16 -1.83 -4.84 0.88
CA LEU A 16 -2.90 -5.34 1.75
C LEU A 16 -4.21 -4.53 1.56
N LEU A 17 -4.12 -3.21 1.46
CA LEU A 17 -5.29 -2.36 1.18
C LEU A 17 -5.86 -2.61 -0.23
N ILE A 18 -5.01 -2.84 -1.22
CA ILE A 18 -5.42 -3.19 -2.58
C ILE A 18 -6.16 -4.53 -2.61
N GLU A 19 -5.69 -5.54 -1.85
CA GLU A 19 -6.37 -6.83 -1.70
C GLU A 19 -7.77 -6.66 -1.07
N PHE A 20 -7.91 -5.84 -0.03
CA PHE A 20 -9.22 -5.52 0.55
C PHE A 20 -10.15 -4.82 -0.45
N LEU A 21 -9.63 -3.88 -1.25
CA LEU A 21 -10.40 -3.23 -2.30
C LEU A 21 -10.84 -4.22 -3.39
N GLN A 22 -9.94 -5.06 -3.87
CA GLN A 22 -10.24 -6.09 -4.88
C GLN A 22 -11.28 -7.08 -4.37
N ARG A 23 -11.17 -7.50 -3.10
CA ARG A 23 -12.17 -8.35 -2.45
C ARG A 23 -13.52 -7.66 -2.37
N CYS A 24 -13.56 -6.39 -1.97
CA CYS A 24 -14.80 -5.61 -1.97
C CYS A 24 -15.44 -5.54 -3.37
N HIS A 25 -14.64 -5.32 -4.41
CA HIS A 25 -15.11 -5.31 -5.80
C HIS A 25 -15.62 -6.67 -6.29
N ALA A 26 -15.00 -7.76 -5.84
CA ALA A 26 -15.42 -9.13 -6.16
C ALA A 26 -16.74 -9.50 -5.47
N GLU A 27 -16.91 -9.12 -4.20
CA GLU A 27 -18.12 -9.36 -3.42
C GLU A 27 -19.29 -8.45 -3.87
N LYS A 28 -19.00 -7.21 -4.27
CA LYS A 28 -19.99 -6.18 -4.61
C LYS A 28 -19.86 -5.74 -6.06
N THR A 29 -20.02 -6.68 -6.98
CA THR A 29 -19.84 -6.44 -8.43
C THR A 29 -20.71 -5.31 -8.99
N ILE A 30 -21.96 -5.18 -8.54
CA ILE A 30 -22.85 -4.06 -8.89
C ILE A 30 -22.62 -2.86 -7.95
N GLY A 31 -22.41 -3.14 -6.66
CA GLY A 31 -22.24 -2.14 -5.60
C GLY A 31 -21.01 -1.24 -5.76
N LYS A 32 -19.97 -1.70 -6.46
CA LYS A 32 -18.77 -0.89 -6.76
C LYS A 32 -19.11 0.37 -7.57
N MET A 33 -20.10 0.32 -8.45
CA MET A 33 -20.53 1.49 -9.24
C MET A 33 -21.30 2.50 -8.40
N PHE A 34 -21.83 2.07 -7.25
CA PHE A 34 -22.57 2.91 -6.30
C PHE A 34 -21.71 3.33 -5.09
N GLY A 35 -20.38 3.15 -5.16
CA GLY A 35 -19.46 3.60 -4.12
C GLY A 35 -19.45 2.74 -2.85
N GLN A 36 -19.97 1.51 -2.87
CA GLN A 36 -19.97 0.64 -1.68
C GLN A 36 -18.57 0.19 -1.21
N CYS A 37 -17.53 0.46 -2.01
CA CYS A 37 -16.13 0.23 -1.69
C CYS A 37 -15.33 1.52 -1.43
N ALA A 38 -16.00 2.68 -1.32
CA ALA A 38 -15.37 4.00 -1.22
C ALA A 38 -14.36 4.12 -0.06
N TYR A 39 -14.60 3.46 1.07
CA TYR A 39 -13.65 3.42 2.18
C TYR A 39 -12.31 2.80 1.77
N TRP A 40 -12.33 1.66 1.07
CA TRP A 40 -11.13 0.99 0.60
C TRP A 40 -10.48 1.75 -0.55
N ASP A 41 -11.27 2.35 -1.45
CA ASP A 41 -10.76 3.23 -2.50
C ASP A 41 -9.97 4.41 -1.91
N GLU A 42 -10.53 5.08 -0.89
CA GLU A 42 -9.86 6.18 -0.20
C GLU A 42 -8.59 5.69 0.52
N ALA A 43 -8.66 4.56 1.22
CA ALA A 43 -7.51 3.99 1.93
C ALA A 43 -6.35 3.68 0.97
N VAL A 44 -6.64 3.06 -0.19
CA VAL A 44 -5.66 2.77 -1.25
C VAL A 44 -5.09 4.07 -1.83
N TRP A 45 -5.93 5.07 -2.11
CA TRP A 45 -5.47 6.36 -2.62
C TRP A 45 -4.51 7.05 -1.66
N GLN A 46 -4.85 7.13 -0.38
CA GLN A 46 -4.00 7.72 0.65
C GLN A 46 -2.67 6.96 0.78
N CYS A 47 -2.71 5.62 0.77
CA CYS A 47 -1.52 4.80 0.91
C CYS A 47 -0.56 4.99 -0.28
N THR A 48 -1.06 4.83 -1.50
CA THR A 48 -0.24 4.98 -2.71
C THR A 48 0.31 6.41 -2.87
N LYS A 49 -0.39 7.42 -2.36
CA LYS A 49 0.12 8.80 -2.26
C LYS A 49 1.27 8.90 -1.27
N LYS A 50 1.14 8.34 -0.07
CA LYS A 50 2.22 8.33 0.95
C LYS A 50 3.44 7.54 0.50
N GLU A 51 3.22 6.40 -0.15
CA GLU A 51 4.28 5.61 -0.78
C GLU A 51 5.02 6.43 -1.83
N ARG A 52 4.31 7.13 -2.71
CA ARG A 52 4.94 7.98 -3.74
C ARG A 52 5.83 9.06 -3.11
N ILE A 53 5.36 9.72 -2.05
CA ILE A 53 6.13 10.75 -1.33
C ILE A 53 7.38 10.09 -0.73
N TRP A 54 7.23 8.97 -0.03
CA TRP A 54 8.35 8.25 0.56
C TRP A 54 9.41 7.83 -0.49
N ARG A 55 8.97 7.27 -1.62
CA ARG A 55 9.87 6.92 -2.74
C ARG A 55 10.56 8.14 -3.33
N ARG A 56 9.89 9.29 -3.40
CA ARG A 56 10.51 10.55 -3.86
C ARG A 56 11.59 11.03 -2.90
N ASP A 57 11.36 10.91 -1.60
CA ASP A 57 12.28 11.37 -0.57
C ASP A 57 13.51 10.45 -0.43
N ASN A 58 13.38 9.16 -0.78
CA ASN A 58 14.41 8.14 -0.54
C ASN A 58 15.12 7.64 -1.81
N ASN A 59 14.55 7.85 -3.01
CA ASN A 59 15.22 7.42 -4.23
C ASN A 59 16.38 8.38 -4.59
N PRO A 60 17.58 7.85 -4.87
CA PRO A 60 18.68 8.69 -5.31
C PRO A 60 18.39 9.28 -6.70
N PRO A 61 18.69 10.57 -6.95
CA PRO A 61 18.36 11.24 -8.21
C PRO A 61 19.17 10.74 -9.42
N TYR A 62 20.42 10.31 -9.19
CA TYR A 62 21.36 9.95 -10.27
C TYR A 62 22.07 8.60 -10.05
N LYS A 63 21.59 7.77 -9.12
CA LYS A 63 22.16 6.45 -8.86
C LYS A 63 21.12 5.37 -9.10
N ARG A 64 21.60 4.15 -9.44
CA ARG A 64 20.72 2.98 -9.45
C ARG A 64 20.14 2.77 -8.05
N ARG A 65 18.88 2.37 -7.98
CA ARG A 65 18.27 1.96 -6.71
C ARG A 65 18.95 0.66 -6.27
N ILE A 66 19.63 0.70 -5.13
CA ILE A 66 20.32 -0.45 -4.54
C ILE A 66 19.37 -1.21 -3.60
N VAL A 67 18.34 -0.54 -3.10
CA VAL A 67 17.40 -1.10 -2.12
C VAL A 67 16.03 -1.18 -2.74
N GLU A 68 15.42 -2.37 -2.65
CA GLU A 68 14.00 -2.54 -2.94
C GLU A 68 13.16 -2.00 -1.78
N LEU A 69 12.37 -0.99 -2.09
CA LEU A 69 11.48 -0.29 -1.17
C LEU A 69 10.20 -1.12 -0.92
N ARG A 70 10.35 -2.30 -0.30
CA ARG A 70 9.29 -3.31 -0.12
C ARG A 70 8.29 -3.00 0.99
N ASN A 71 8.71 -2.28 2.03
CA ASN A 71 7.89 -1.97 3.21
C ASN A 71 7.79 -0.45 3.38
N LEU A 72 6.59 0.07 3.62
CA LEU A 72 6.34 1.47 3.92
C LEU A 72 6.61 1.73 5.41
N PRO A 73 7.52 2.65 5.78
CA PRO A 73 7.79 2.94 7.19
C PRO A 73 6.57 3.54 7.90
N GLU A 74 6.46 3.26 9.21
CA GLU A 74 5.32 3.68 10.05
C GLU A 74 5.11 5.20 10.06
N SER A 75 6.16 6.00 9.84
CA SER A 75 6.04 7.46 9.70
C SER A 75 5.22 7.92 8.48
N TYR A 76 5.05 7.06 7.48
CA TYR A 76 4.26 7.32 6.28
C TYR A 76 2.90 6.60 6.29
N TRP A 77 2.55 5.92 7.39
CA TRP A 77 1.30 5.20 7.47
C TRP A 77 0.09 6.14 7.49
N THR A 78 -1.02 5.61 6.97
CA THR A 78 -2.32 6.28 6.98
C THR A 78 -3.13 5.79 8.19
N PRO A 79 -4.21 6.50 8.59
CA PRO A 79 -5.08 6.02 9.67
C PRO A 79 -5.62 4.60 9.43
N ALA A 80 -5.88 4.23 8.18
CA ALA A 80 -6.29 2.88 7.81
C ALA A 80 -5.22 1.82 8.12
N LEU A 81 -3.94 2.12 7.89
CA LEU A 81 -2.84 1.20 8.23
C LEU A 81 -2.66 1.06 9.74
N HIS A 82 -2.78 2.14 10.51
CA HIS A 82 -2.75 2.05 11.97
C HIS A 82 -3.88 1.17 12.51
N LYS A 83 -5.11 1.36 12.00
CA LYS A 83 -6.25 0.52 12.33
C LYS A 83 -6.01 -0.96 11.99
N LEU A 84 -5.46 -1.27 10.82
CA LEU A 84 -5.13 -2.64 10.43
C LEU A 84 -4.03 -3.27 11.31
N LYS A 85 -3.09 -2.47 11.84
CA LYS A 85 -2.11 -2.93 12.84
C LYS A 85 -2.79 -3.28 14.16
N GLU A 86 -3.70 -2.43 14.64
CA GLU A 86 -4.48 -2.67 15.87
C GLU A 86 -5.35 -3.93 15.75
N GLU A 87 -5.94 -4.16 14.58
CA GLU A 87 -6.74 -5.35 14.27
C GLU A 87 -5.89 -6.61 14.01
N GLY A 88 -4.56 -6.49 13.98
CA GLY A 88 -3.63 -7.61 13.82
C GLY A 88 -3.43 -8.10 12.38
N PHE A 89 -3.92 -7.36 11.37
CA PHE A 89 -3.72 -7.68 9.95
C PHE A 89 -2.30 -7.33 9.45
N LEU A 90 -1.61 -6.38 10.09
CA LEU A 90 -0.23 -6.03 9.77
C LEU A 90 0.74 -6.61 10.80
N ARG A 91 1.65 -7.49 10.37
CA ARG A 91 2.78 -7.97 11.17
C ARG A 91 4.05 -7.20 10.76
N PRO A 92 4.61 -6.32 11.62
CA PRO A 92 5.78 -5.49 11.27
C PRO A 92 7.07 -6.30 10.99
N ASP A 93 7.10 -7.58 11.36
CA ASP A 93 8.36 -8.31 11.57
C ASP A 93 8.64 -9.42 10.55
N ALA A 94 7.76 -9.66 9.57
CA ALA A 94 7.92 -10.79 8.64
C ALA A 94 9.11 -10.64 7.67
N ASP A 95 9.65 -9.43 7.48
CA ASP A 95 10.70 -9.16 6.47
C ASP A 95 11.73 -8.11 6.92
N ARG A 96 12.19 -8.17 8.17
CA ARG A 96 13.39 -7.40 8.58
C ARG A 96 14.66 -7.85 7.86
N ASN A 97 14.64 -9.02 7.24
CA ASN A 97 15.71 -9.49 6.38
C ASN A 97 15.40 -9.07 4.95
N GLY A 98 15.66 -7.79 4.63
CA GLY A 98 15.84 -7.40 3.24
C GLY A 98 16.85 -8.33 2.59
N CYS A 99 16.44 -9.06 1.56
CA CYS A 99 17.38 -9.84 0.76
C CYS A 99 18.38 -8.84 0.16
N LYS A 100 19.63 -8.87 0.64
CA LYS A 100 20.74 -8.22 -0.06
C LYS A 100 20.88 -8.94 -1.40
N ILE A 101 20.78 -8.19 -2.50
CA ILE A 101 21.24 -8.67 -3.82
C ILE A 101 22.76 -8.81 -3.77
#